data_AF-A0A9X4YC78-F1
#
_entry.id   AF-A0A9X4YC78-F1
#
_cell.length_a   1.000
_cell.length_b   1.000
_cell.length_c   1.000
_cell.angle_alpha   90.00
_cell.angle_beta   90.00
_cell.angle_gamma   90.00
#
_symmetry.space_group_name_H-M   'P 1'
#
loop_
_entity.id
_entity.type
_entity.pdbx_description
1 polymer ?
#
loop_
_entity_poly.entity_id
_entity_poly.type
_entity_poly.pdbx_seq_one_letter_code
_entity_poly.pdbx_strand_id
1 'polypeptide(L)'
;MLEATIHSNPESVHTAGIHTSAETAGLDTLILQSRLTRSARRLLEAMGVRIEPVRWDRIAGPAVYRLACAQRRPVLHWLPPEASEMLMEDLRREEDDPRTPEWAHDLLRRQRAGTLLDMDDGIEFGDDGIDAGLVLHDLLRHPGA
;
A
#
# COMPACT_ATOMS: atom_id res chain seq x y z
N MET A 1 37.92 50.40 20.87
CA MET A 1 36.55 49.96 21.21
C MET A 1 36.10 49.01 20.14
N LEU A 2 35.51 47.89 20.54
CA LEU A 2 35.42 46.62 19.84
C LEU A 2 34.63 46.66 18.51
N GLU A 3 35.18 45.92 17.55
CA GLU A 3 34.51 45.38 16.37
C GLU A 3 33.37 44.43 16.78
N ALA A 4 32.24 44.50 16.07
CA ALA A 4 31.21 43.46 16.12
C ALA A 4 30.89 43.04 14.69
N THR A 5 31.70 42.13 14.20
CA THR A 5 31.50 41.37 12.96
C THR A 5 30.35 40.40 13.16
N ILE A 6 29.23 40.60 12.47
CA ILE A 6 28.17 39.58 12.39
C ILE A 6 28.36 38.84 11.06
N HIS A 7 29.08 37.72 11.12
CA HIS A 7 29.01 36.71 10.08
C HIS A 7 27.68 35.97 10.23
N SER A 8 26.72 36.30 9.37
CA SER A 8 25.59 35.42 9.12
C SER A 8 25.78 34.83 7.73
N ASN A 9 26.47 33.70 7.70
CA ASN A 9 26.42 32.77 6.59
C ASN A 9 25.28 31.78 6.88
N PRO A 10 24.09 31.91 6.30
CA PRO A 10 23.22 30.77 6.12
C PRO A 10 23.59 30.16 4.77
N GLU A 11 24.63 29.33 4.73
CA GLU A 11 24.59 28.19 3.82
C GLU A 11 23.43 27.31 4.31
N SER A 12 22.22 27.73 3.94
CA SER A 12 21.08 26.84 3.91
C SER A 12 21.50 25.77 2.91
N VAL A 13 21.86 24.61 3.45
CA VAL A 13 22.02 23.40 2.67
C VAL A 13 20.63 23.14 2.08
N HIS A 14 20.37 23.75 0.93
CA HIS A 14 19.36 23.32 0.01
C HIS A 14 19.79 21.91 -0.38
N THR A 15 19.35 20.92 0.40
CA THR A 15 19.23 19.56 -0.08
C THR A 15 18.53 19.70 -1.41
N ALA A 16 19.26 19.47 -2.49
CA ALA A 16 18.75 19.56 -3.84
C ALA A 16 17.49 18.69 -3.86
N GLY A 17 16.34 19.36 -3.80
CA GLY A 17 15.06 18.72 -4.02
C GLY A 17 15.23 18.08 -5.38
N ILE A 18 15.23 16.75 -5.42
CA ILE A 18 15.12 16.05 -6.67
C ILE A 18 13.80 16.56 -7.25
N HIS A 19 13.91 17.49 -8.20
CA HIS A 19 12.81 17.92 -9.03
C HIS A 19 12.49 16.74 -9.94
N THR A 20 11.81 15.73 -9.41
CA THR A 20 11.13 14.74 -10.23
C THR A 20 10.00 15.47 -10.92
N SER A 21 10.25 15.80 -12.19
CA SER A 21 9.29 16.23 -13.19
C SER A 21 7.92 15.61 -12.93
N ALA A 22 6.96 16.44 -12.52
CA ALA A 22 5.62 16.05 -12.13
C ALA A 22 4.73 15.80 -13.35
N GLU A 23 5.16 14.90 -14.24
CA GLU A 23 4.33 14.35 -15.30
C GLU A 23 4.40 12.82 -15.19
N THR A 24 3.27 12.20 -14.82
CA THR A 24 3.06 10.74 -14.86
C THR A 24 3.94 9.84 -13.97
N ALA A 25 4.29 10.25 -12.75
CA ALA A 25 4.83 9.29 -11.78
C ALA A 25 3.70 8.32 -11.35
N GLY A 26 3.88 7.03 -11.68
CA GLY A 26 3.02 5.95 -11.20
C GLY A 26 3.07 5.78 -9.68
N LEU A 27 2.36 4.79 -9.13
CA LEU A 27 2.48 4.45 -7.71
C LEU A 27 3.92 4.04 -7.42
N ASP A 28 4.58 4.72 -6.49
CA ASP A 28 5.90 4.35 -5.98
C ASP A 28 5.96 4.73 -4.49
N THR A 29 5.92 3.73 -3.61
CA THR A 29 5.88 3.95 -2.15
C THR A 29 6.61 2.86 -1.39
N LEU A 30 6.97 3.15 -0.14
CA LEU A 30 7.59 2.21 0.79
C LEU A 30 6.63 1.84 1.91
N ILE A 31 6.60 0.55 2.26
CA ILE A 31 5.83 0.04 3.41
C ILE A 31 6.71 -0.88 4.26
N LEU A 32 6.57 -0.83 5.58
CA LEU A 32 7.20 -1.82 6.47
C LEU A 32 6.70 -3.22 6.15
N GLN A 33 7.60 -4.21 6.08
CA GLN A 33 7.20 -5.59 5.78
C GLN A 33 6.21 -6.14 6.82
N SER A 34 6.33 -5.72 8.08
CA SER A 34 5.43 -6.10 9.18
C SER A 34 4.01 -5.58 9.04
N ARG A 35 3.77 -4.59 8.16
CA ARG A 35 2.45 -4.01 7.92
C ARG A 35 1.73 -4.62 6.72
N LEU A 36 2.43 -5.34 5.85
CA LEU A 36 1.82 -5.90 4.65
C LEU A 36 1.24 -7.29 4.96
N THR A 37 -0.08 -7.36 5.19
CA THR A 37 -0.80 -8.62 5.39
C THR A 37 -0.82 -9.46 4.10
N ARG A 38 -1.18 -10.76 4.21
CA ARG A 38 -1.24 -11.65 3.03
C ARG A 38 -2.38 -11.23 2.11
N SER A 39 -3.54 -10.92 2.69
CA SER A 39 -4.70 -10.44 1.95
C SER A 39 -4.41 -9.13 1.20
N ALA A 40 -3.74 -8.18 1.84
CA ALA A 40 -3.34 -6.92 1.22
C ALA A 40 -2.33 -7.12 0.08
N ARG A 41 -1.31 -7.96 0.30
CA ARG A 41 -0.34 -8.32 -0.74
C ARG A 41 -1.05 -8.85 -1.98
N ARG A 42 -1.97 -9.79 -1.80
CA ARG A 42 -2.70 -10.43 -2.89
C ARG A 42 -3.53 -9.44 -3.69
N LEU A 43 -4.27 -8.54 -3.01
CA LEU A 43 -5.03 -7.49 -3.69
C LEU A 43 -4.12 -6.53 -4.48
N LEU A 44 -3.03 -6.08 -3.88
CA LEU A 44 -2.07 -5.19 -4.54
C LEU A 44 -1.44 -5.86 -5.76
N GLU A 45 -1.05 -7.13 -5.66
CA GLU A 45 -0.53 -7.90 -6.79
C GLU A 45 -1.59 -8.06 -7.90
N ALA A 46 -2.86 -8.32 -7.55
CA ALA A 46 -3.97 -8.38 -8.50
C ALA A 46 -4.23 -7.03 -9.20
N MET A 47 -3.97 -5.91 -8.51
CA MET A 47 -4.00 -4.55 -9.09
C MET A 47 -2.79 -4.25 -9.99
N GLY A 48 -1.85 -5.19 -10.16
CA GLY A 48 -0.62 -4.99 -10.93
C GLY A 48 0.46 -4.20 -10.19
N VAL A 49 0.38 -4.13 -8.86
CA VAL A 49 1.43 -3.52 -8.04
C VAL A 49 2.56 -4.53 -7.85
N ARG A 50 3.78 -4.15 -8.25
CA ARG A 50 4.99 -4.92 -7.94
C ARG A 50 5.41 -4.66 -6.50
N ILE A 51 5.74 -5.73 -5.78
CA ILE A 51 6.13 -5.69 -4.37
C ILE A 51 7.54 -6.24 -4.23
N GLU A 52 8.51 -5.37 -4.02
CA GLU A 52 9.94 -5.71 -4.06
C GLU A 52 10.60 -5.46 -2.69
N PRO A 53 11.30 -6.44 -2.09
CA PRO A 53 12.03 -6.20 -0.85
C PRO A 53 13.18 -5.22 -1.09
N VAL A 54 13.28 -4.19 -0.24
CA VAL A 54 14.39 -3.23 -0.32
C VAL A 54 15.60 -3.79 0.41
N ARG A 55 16.76 -3.74 -0.27
CA ARG A 55 18.06 -3.99 0.34
C ARG A 55 18.77 -2.66 0.56
N TRP A 56 19.16 -2.42 1.80
CA TRP A 56 19.93 -1.25 2.17
C TRP A 56 21.41 -1.48 1.86
N ASP A 57 22.03 -0.57 1.12
CA ASP A 57 23.47 -0.57 0.92
C ASP A 57 24.13 0.31 1.98
N ARG A 58 25.17 -0.21 2.66
CA ARG A 58 26.02 0.50 3.64
C ARG A 58 25.32 1.05 4.90
N ILE A 59 24.01 0.90 5.04
CA ILE A 59 23.25 1.27 6.25
C ILE A 59 22.36 0.13 6.71
N ALA A 60 22.12 0.03 8.02
CA ALA A 60 21.09 -0.83 8.57
C ALA A 60 19.76 -0.06 8.54
N GLY A 61 18.87 -0.42 7.62
CA GLY A 61 17.52 0.12 7.55
C GLY A 61 16.45 -0.91 7.93
N PRO A 62 15.20 -0.47 8.20
CA PRO A 62 14.11 -1.36 8.54
C PRO A 62 13.76 -2.28 7.37
N ALA A 63 13.20 -3.45 7.66
CA ALA A 63 12.66 -4.32 6.63
C ALA A 63 11.44 -3.63 5.97
N VAL A 64 11.59 -3.20 4.71
CA VAL A 64 10.53 -2.58 3.91
C VAL A 64 10.35 -3.28 2.57
N TYR A 65 9.15 -3.14 2.01
CA TYR A 65 8.86 -3.39 0.61
C TYR A 65 8.72 -2.07 -0.14
N ARG A 66 9.18 -2.03 -1.39
CA ARG A 66 8.81 -1.04 -2.38
C ARG A 66 7.59 -1.54 -3.15
N LEU A 67 6.58 -0.69 -3.26
CA LEU A 67 5.36 -0.93 -4.01
C LEU A 67 5.38 -0.04 -5.24
N ALA A 68 5.38 -0.65 -6.43
CA ALA A 68 5.54 0.07 -7.69
C ALA A 68 4.49 -0.35 -8.72
N CYS A 69 3.79 0.64 -9.31
CA CYS A 69 2.89 0.43 -10.44
C CYS A 69 3.04 1.58 -11.43
N ALA A 70 2.89 1.31 -12.74
CA ALA A 70 2.88 2.37 -13.75
C ALA A 70 1.68 3.31 -13.57
N GLN A 71 0.56 2.77 -13.09
CA GLN A 71 -0.64 3.54 -12.78
C GLN A 71 -0.47 4.21 -11.41
N ARG A 72 -0.85 5.49 -11.32
CA ARG A 72 -0.81 6.24 -10.06
C ARG A 72 -1.86 5.75 -9.04
N ARG A 73 -3.01 5.34 -9.54
CA ARG A 73 -4.11 4.76 -8.75
C ARG A 73 -4.57 3.48 -9.44
N PRO A 74 -3.88 2.35 -9.22
CA PRO A 74 -4.35 1.09 -9.76
C PRO A 74 -5.63 0.69 -9.02
N VAL A 75 -6.62 0.29 -9.81
CA VAL A 75 -7.97 -0.08 -9.35
C VAL A 75 -8.27 -1.48 -9.85
N LEU A 76 -8.84 -2.30 -8.97
CA LEU A 76 -9.32 -3.64 -9.30
C LEU A 76 -10.84 -3.64 -9.31
N HIS A 77 -11.42 -4.03 -10.45
CA HIS A 77 -12.88 -4.16 -10.59
C HIS A 77 -13.34 -5.61 -10.47
N TRP A 78 -12.47 -6.55 -10.87
CA TRP A 78 -12.80 -7.96 -10.92
C TRP A 78 -11.63 -8.80 -10.43
N LEU A 79 -11.91 -9.78 -9.58
CA LEU A 79 -10.95 -10.79 -9.17
C LEU A 79 -11.45 -12.17 -9.64
N PRO A 80 -10.66 -12.93 -10.40
CA PRO A 80 -11.10 -14.24 -10.90
C PRO A 80 -11.29 -15.24 -9.76
N PRO A 81 -12.00 -16.36 -10.00
CA PRO A 81 -12.43 -17.28 -8.94
C PRO A 81 -11.27 -17.86 -8.12
N GLU A 82 -10.21 -18.32 -8.78
CA GLU A 82 -9.03 -18.88 -8.10
C GLU A 82 -8.38 -17.84 -7.17
N ALA A 83 -8.19 -16.62 -7.64
CA ALA A 83 -7.62 -15.55 -6.82
C ALA A 83 -8.57 -15.09 -5.70
N SER A 84 -9.89 -15.17 -5.94
CA SER A 84 -10.93 -14.86 -4.95
C SER A 84 -10.95 -15.88 -3.82
N GLU A 85 -10.89 -17.17 -4.13
CA GLU A 85 -10.82 -18.23 -3.12
C GLU A 85 -9.59 -18.04 -2.21
N MET A 86 -8.43 -17.83 -2.82
CA MET A 86 -7.21 -17.60 -2.05
C MET A 86 -7.27 -16.31 -1.21
N LEU A 87 -7.87 -15.23 -1.75
CA LEU A 87 -8.09 -14.00 -0.98
C LEU A 87 -9.00 -14.26 0.22
N MET A 88 -10.12 -14.98 0.03
CA MET A 88 -11.04 -15.30 1.11
C MET A 88 -10.40 -16.19 2.19
N GLU A 89 -9.53 -17.11 1.79
CA GLU A 89 -8.77 -17.94 2.72
C GLU A 89 -7.81 -17.09 3.57
N ASP A 90 -7.07 -16.17 2.95
CA ASP A 90 -6.19 -15.25 3.65
C ASP A 90 -6.97 -14.31 4.58
N LEU A 91 -8.10 -13.74 4.13
CA LEU A 91 -8.96 -12.88 4.93
C LEU A 91 -9.50 -13.58 6.19
N ARG A 92 -9.97 -14.84 6.06
CA ARG A 92 -10.49 -15.61 7.20
C ARG A 92 -9.40 -15.94 8.23
N ARG A 93 -8.17 -16.18 7.78
CA ARG A 93 -7.03 -16.42 8.69
C ARG A 93 -6.64 -15.17 9.47
N GLU A 94 -6.86 -14.01 8.87
CA GLU A 94 -6.50 -12.71 9.44
C GLU A 94 -7.67 -12.08 10.23
N GLU A 95 -8.90 -12.61 10.15
CA GLU A 95 -10.10 -11.98 10.72
C GLU A 95 -9.98 -11.61 12.21
N ASP A 96 -9.39 -12.48 13.03
CA ASP A 96 -9.23 -12.25 14.47
C ASP A 96 -7.97 -11.42 14.82
N ASP A 97 -7.15 -11.05 13.83
CA ASP A 97 -5.98 -10.19 14.05
C ASP A 97 -6.45 -8.74 14.23
N PRO A 98 -6.14 -8.07 15.36
CA PRO A 98 -6.51 -6.68 15.59
C PRO A 98 -5.87 -5.69 14.59
N ARG A 99 -4.91 -6.14 13.78
CA ARG A 99 -4.27 -5.36 12.71
C ARG A 99 -4.98 -5.49 11.36
N THR A 100 -6.05 -6.28 11.28
CA THR A 100 -6.77 -6.49 10.04
C THR A 100 -7.42 -5.19 9.56
N PRO A 101 -7.17 -4.79 8.30
CA PRO A 101 -7.71 -3.55 7.74
C PRO A 101 -9.25 -3.50 7.72
N GLU A 102 -9.82 -2.30 7.74
CA GLU A 102 -11.28 -2.12 7.66
C GLU A 102 -11.85 -2.67 6.34
N TRP A 103 -11.15 -2.44 5.21
CA TRP A 103 -11.56 -3.02 3.93
C TRP A 103 -11.65 -4.57 3.97
N ALA A 104 -10.79 -5.24 4.75
CA ALA A 104 -10.79 -6.70 4.87
C ALA A 104 -12.03 -7.18 5.64
N HIS A 105 -12.39 -6.49 6.71
CA HIS A 105 -13.63 -6.76 7.44
C HIS A 105 -14.88 -6.48 6.60
N ASP A 106 -14.87 -5.43 5.77
CA ASP A 106 -15.98 -5.16 4.86
C ASP A 106 -16.19 -6.29 3.84
N LEU A 107 -15.11 -6.80 3.23
CA LEU A 107 -15.21 -7.93 2.30
C LEU A 107 -15.74 -9.19 2.99
N LEU A 108 -15.24 -9.54 4.18
CA LEU A 108 -15.75 -10.67 4.94
C LEU A 108 -17.24 -10.52 5.28
N ARG A 109 -17.68 -9.32 5.64
CA ARG A 109 -19.09 -9.01 5.91
C ARG A 109 -19.96 -9.18 4.66
N ARG A 110 -19.53 -8.65 3.51
CA ARG A 110 -20.22 -8.81 2.21
C ARG A 110 -20.28 -10.29 1.80
N GLN A 111 -19.20 -11.04 2.01
CA GLN A 111 -19.18 -12.47 1.73
C GLN A 111 -20.21 -13.23 2.57
N ARG A 112 -20.29 -12.95 3.87
CA ARG A 112 -21.29 -13.57 4.77
C ARG A 112 -22.72 -13.18 4.41
N ALA A 113 -22.93 -11.98 3.87
CA ALA A 113 -24.22 -11.53 3.36
C ALA A 113 -24.59 -12.14 2.00
N GLY A 114 -23.66 -12.87 1.35
CA GLY A 114 -23.88 -13.45 0.02
C GLY A 114 -23.88 -12.40 -1.11
N THR A 115 -23.28 -11.22 -0.88
CA THR A 115 -23.31 -10.09 -1.83
C THR A 115 -21.94 -9.78 -2.44
N LEU A 116 -20.95 -10.63 -2.20
CA LEU A 116 -19.58 -10.42 -2.67
C LEU A 116 -19.26 -11.17 -3.97
N LEU A 117 -19.80 -12.39 -4.11
CA LEU A 117 -19.50 -13.24 -5.26
C LEU A 117 -20.50 -12.96 -6.37
N ASP A 118 -19.98 -12.85 -7.59
CA ASP A 118 -20.78 -12.83 -8.82
C ASP A 118 -21.06 -14.27 -9.32
N MET A 119 -21.87 -14.42 -10.37
CA MET A 119 -22.31 -15.71 -10.92
C MET A 119 -21.16 -16.64 -11.35
N ASP A 120 -19.99 -16.08 -11.67
CA ASP A 120 -18.82 -16.84 -12.09
C ASP A 120 -17.89 -17.23 -10.91
N ASP A 121 -18.34 -17.11 -9.65
CA ASP A 121 -17.57 -17.36 -8.42
C ASP A 121 -16.36 -16.42 -8.18
N GLY A 122 -16.24 -15.36 -9.00
CA GLY A 122 -15.28 -14.27 -8.77
C GLY A 122 -15.86 -13.14 -7.92
N ILE A 123 -15.00 -12.20 -7.54
CA ILE A 123 -15.39 -11.01 -6.77
C ILE A 123 -15.48 -9.81 -7.71
N GLU A 124 -16.68 -9.23 -7.79
CA GLU A 124 -16.91 -7.93 -8.42
C GLU A 124 -16.90 -6.82 -7.36
N PHE A 125 -15.98 -5.86 -7.53
CA PHE A 125 -15.88 -4.70 -6.65
C PHE A 125 -16.80 -3.55 -7.09
N GLY A 126 -17.54 -3.73 -8.19
CA GLY A 126 -18.45 -2.76 -8.80
C GLY A 126 -17.74 -1.71 -9.67
N ASP A 127 -18.52 -0.77 -10.18
CA ASP A 127 -18.07 0.29 -11.10
C ASP A 127 -16.94 1.15 -10.51
N ASP A 128 -16.97 1.40 -9.19
CA ASP A 128 -15.94 2.18 -8.50
C ASP A 128 -14.65 1.37 -8.25
N GLY A 129 -14.76 0.04 -8.21
CA GLY A 129 -13.68 -0.88 -7.89
C GLY A 129 -13.10 -0.70 -6.48
N ILE A 130 -12.01 -1.40 -6.20
CA ILE A 130 -11.16 -1.16 -5.02
C ILE A 130 -9.83 -0.58 -5.47
N ASP A 131 -9.44 0.57 -4.91
CA ASP A 131 -8.19 1.24 -5.28
C ASP A 131 -7.05 0.95 -4.30
N ALA A 132 -5.83 0.83 -4.82
CA ALA A 132 -4.65 0.61 -3.98
C ALA A 132 -4.42 1.72 -2.95
N GLY A 133 -4.91 2.94 -3.21
CA GLY A 133 -4.84 4.04 -2.25
C GLY A 133 -5.60 3.74 -0.97
N LEU A 134 -6.81 3.20 -1.06
CA LEU A 134 -7.61 2.75 0.09
C LEU A 134 -6.89 1.63 0.86
N VAL A 135 -6.43 0.60 0.15
CA VAL A 135 -5.71 -0.53 0.77
C VAL A 135 -4.48 -0.04 1.52
N LEU A 136 -3.67 0.83 0.90
CA LEU A 136 -2.45 1.35 1.52
C LEU A 136 -2.74 2.28 2.70
N HIS A 137 -3.76 3.12 2.59
CA HIS A 137 -4.14 4.05 3.64
C HIS A 137 -4.53 3.31 4.92
N ASP A 138 -5.31 2.24 4.82
CA ASP A 138 -5.67 1.42 5.98
C ASP A 138 -4.44 0.74 6.61
N LEU A 139 -3.55 0.17 5.80
CA LEU A 139 -2.31 -0.45 6.29
C LEU A 139 -1.37 0.55 7.00
N LEU A 140 -1.45 1.83 6.62
CA LEU A 140 -0.63 2.88 7.23
C LEU A 140 -1.23 3.44 8.52
N ARG A 141 -2.56 3.41 8.66
CA ARG A 141 -3.30 3.94 9.81
C ARG A 141 -3.34 3.00 11.00
N HIS A 142 -3.31 1.69 10.78
CA HIS A 142 -3.31 0.72 11.88
C HIS A 142 -1.89 0.61 12.45
N PRO A 143 -1.70 0.83 13.76
CA PRO A 143 -0.38 0.71 14.37
C PRO A 143 0.11 -0.74 14.24
N GLY A 144 1.11 -0.95 13.39
CA GLY A 144 1.98 -2.12 13.49
C GLY A 144 2.71 -2.05 14.84
N ALA A 145 2.71 -3.17 15.56
CA ALA A 145 3.28 -3.33 16.90
C ALA A 145 4.68 -2.71 17.08
#